data_AF-A0A9N8DFF9-F1
#
_entry.id   AF-A0A9N8DFF9-F1
#
_cell.length_a   1.000
_cell.length_b   1.000
_cell.length_c   1.000
_cell.angle_alpha   90.00
_cell.angle_beta   90.00
_cell.angle_gamma   90.00
#
_symmetry.space_group_name_H-M   'P 1'
#
loop_
_entity.id
_entity.type
_entity.pdbx_description
1 polymer ?
#
loop_
_entity_poly.entity_id
_entity_poly.type
_entity_poly.pdbx_seq_one_letter_code
_entity_poly.pdbx_strand_id
1 'polypeptide(L)'
;MISAGNHTQSTEAKEDDERTQGPDHHDSNGTQGYKQPSTSPMLIEAAQNAQHAEWIRYLINTKPWDHVCAYADEHCIPHSLVQLIGEKRFIKITLEGYLCMYMESQTKTTVFQQENKLVDRVARLMDRLDVNGASGIGSADTTGLEARVAVLERDISSRINEAVNQLEVNRTDQESLAGRVQGLADAQEGLTSLVAHCRQLFTGITDPSDWMPFMENGIMVTVDTSHCNFPPGSQPHYFTALDGSWEHWTTTGATSIYNATHNSFRVYIQGTDSVKATCQFAVQHGWKLKWVAFL
;
A
#
# COMPACT_ATOMS: atom_id res chain seq x y z
N MET A 1 64.44 -31.73 51.48
CA MET A 1 65.40 -31.05 50.57
C MET A 1 64.57 -30.02 49.79
N ILE A 2 64.47 -28.77 50.30
CA ILE A 2 65.20 -27.55 49.84
C ILE A 2 64.80 -27.21 48.38
N SER A 3 64.28 -26.05 47.95
CA SER A 3 64.30 -24.62 48.37
C SER A 3 63.17 -23.88 47.62
N ALA A 4 62.41 -22.92 48.20
CA ALA A 4 62.57 -21.43 48.13
C ALA A 4 62.78 -20.87 46.70
N GLY A 5 62.04 -19.90 46.14
CA GLY A 5 61.53 -18.56 46.52
C GLY A 5 61.19 -17.85 45.17
N ASN A 6 60.51 -16.71 45.00
CA ASN A 6 60.40 -15.49 45.79
C ASN A 6 59.20 -14.62 45.33
N HIS A 7 58.75 -13.80 46.27
CA HIS A 7 57.90 -12.61 46.15
C HIS A 7 58.50 -11.48 45.30
N THR A 8 57.61 -10.67 44.70
CA THR A 8 57.78 -9.20 44.70
C THR A 8 56.41 -8.49 44.73
N GLN A 9 56.20 -7.68 45.76
CA GLN A 9 55.20 -6.60 45.87
C GLN A 9 55.87 -5.26 45.50
N SER A 10 55.10 -4.32 44.95
CA SER A 10 55.39 -2.87 44.94
C SER A 10 54.06 -2.11 44.84
N THR A 11 53.54 -1.55 45.94
CA THR A 11 53.55 -0.10 46.32
C THR A 11 52.81 0.81 45.33
N GLU A 12 51.59 1.27 45.64
CA GLU A 12 51.23 2.48 46.41
C GLU A 12 51.73 3.80 45.78
N ALA A 13 50.78 4.59 45.25
CA ALA A 13 50.86 6.04 45.15
C ALA A 13 49.45 6.62 45.28
N LYS A 14 49.21 7.28 46.42
CA LYS A 14 48.13 8.23 46.66
C LYS A 14 48.59 9.60 46.15
N GLU A 15 47.73 10.29 45.41
CA GLU A 15 47.77 11.75 45.28
C GLU A 15 46.37 12.28 45.59
N ASP A 16 46.28 12.94 46.76
CA ASP A 16 45.26 13.91 47.10
C ASP A 16 45.65 15.23 46.43
N ASP A 17 44.72 15.96 45.79
CA ASP A 17 44.79 17.42 45.81
C ASP A 17 43.40 18.07 45.68
N GLU A 18 43.28 19.15 46.45
CA GLU A 18 42.11 19.93 46.79
C GLU A 18 41.72 20.97 45.71
N ARG A 19 40.62 21.70 46.02
CA ARG A 19 40.13 22.98 45.46
C ARG A 19 39.16 22.85 44.27
N THR A 20 38.01 23.54 44.23
CA THR A 20 37.55 24.72 44.98
C THR A 20 36.04 24.83 44.84
N GLN A 21 35.34 25.04 45.96
CA GLN A 21 33.98 25.59 45.99
C GLN A 21 34.06 27.12 45.81
N GLY A 22 33.12 27.67 45.05
CA GLY A 22 32.92 29.11 44.83
C GLY A 22 31.53 29.37 44.26
N PRO A 23 30.97 30.58 44.42
CA PRO A 23 29.80 30.76 45.30
C PRO A 23 28.47 31.00 44.58
N ASP A 24 27.41 30.80 45.37
CA ASP A 24 26.03 31.23 45.11
C ASP A 24 25.95 32.72 44.78
N HIS A 25 25.31 33.04 43.65
CA HIS A 25 24.79 34.37 43.36
C HIS A 25 23.28 34.31 43.15
N HIS A 26 22.56 34.75 44.16
CA HIS A 26 21.26 35.40 44.00
C HIS A 26 21.44 36.66 43.14
N ASP A 27 20.63 36.81 42.10
CA ASP A 27 19.97 38.09 41.83
C ASP A 27 18.74 37.91 40.93
N SER A 28 17.62 38.34 41.49
CA SER A 28 16.33 38.57 40.89
C SER A 28 16.38 39.77 39.94
N ASN A 29 15.95 39.61 38.69
CA ASN A 29 15.36 40.72 37.96
C ASN A 29 14.28 40.23 36.99
N GLY A 30 13.05 40.63 37.30
CA GLY A 30 11.87 40.34 36.52
C GLY A 30 11.78 41.27 35.32
N THR A 31 11.88 40.68 34.13
CA THR A 31 11.40 41.27 32.88
C THR A 31 10.32 40.32 32.36
N GLN A 32 9.06 40.74 32.45
CA GLN A 32 7.92 40.07 31.83
C GLN A 32 8.08 40.12 30.30
N GLY A 33 8.84 39.18 29.75
CA GLY A 33 8.73 38.80 28.35
C GLY A 33 7.44 38.00 28.19
N TYR A 34 6.53 38.49 27.34
CA TYR A 34 5.42 37.69 26.85
C TYR A 34 5.99 36.42 26.21
N LYS A 35 5.94 35.29 26.94
CA LYS A 35 6.21 33.96 26.39
C LYS A 35 5.20 33.74 25.27
N GLN A 36 5.71 33.69 24.03
CA GLN A 36 5.00 33.06 22.92
C GLN A 36 4.48 31.70 23.40
N PRO A 37 3.20 31.36 23.17
CA PRO A 37 2.69 30.06 23.57
C PRO A 37 3.52 29.00 22.86
N SER A 38 4.20 28.14 23.62
CA SER A 38 4.90 26.98 23.06
C SER A 38 3.86 26.12 22.37
N THR A 39 3.87 26.13 21.04
CA THR A 39 3.06 25.21 20.25
C THR A 39 3.45 23.80 20.67
N SER A 40 2.47 23.04 21.18
CA SER A 40 2.68 21.66 21.60
C SER A 40 3.28 20.88 20.43
N PRO A 41 4.34 20.07 20.61
CA PRO A 41 4.93 19.24 19.57
C PRO A 41 3.88 18.41 18.80
N MET A 42 2.82 17.98 19.47
CA MET A 42 1.68 17.29 18.84
C MET A 42 0.92 18.12 17.79
N LEU A 43 0.81 19.44 17.97
CA LEU A 43 0.11 20.30 17.01
C LEU A 43 0.94 20.55 15.74
N ILE A 44 2.28 20.52 15.88
CA ILE A 44 3.21 20.62 14.75
C ILE A 44 3.15 19.33 13.91
N GLU A 45 3.16 18.18 14.57
CA GLU A 45 3.06 16.88 13.91
C GLU A 45 1.69 16.69 13.22
N ALA A 46 0.59 17.11 13.85
CA ALA A 46 -0.74 17.06 13.24
C ALA A 46 -0.86 17.96 12.00
N ALA A 47 -0.24 19.16 12.02
CA ALA A 47 -0.25 20.07 10.88
C ALA A 47 0.62 19.55 9.71
N GLN A 48 1.77 18.94 10.01
CA GLN A 48 2.63 18.28 9.01
C GLN A 48 1.90 17.09 8.37
N ASN A 49 1.23 16.27 9.17
CA ASN A 49 0.42 15.16 8.67
C ASN A 49 -0.73 15.61 7.76
N ALA A 50 -1.37 16.76 8.05
CA ALA A 50 -2.40 17.33 7.19
C ALA A 50 -1.85 17.79 5.83
N GLN A 51 -0.67 18.42 5.81
CA GLN A 51 -0.02 18.84 4.56
C GLN A 51 0.41 17.63 3.72
N HIS A 52 0.97 16.60 4.35
CA HIS A 52 1.32 15.35 3.67
C HIS A 52 0.08 14.65 3.10
N ALA A 53 -1.06 14.68 3.80
CA ALA A 53 -2.31 14.10 3.30
C ALA A 53 -2.81 14.81 2.03
N GLU A 54 -2.73 16.13 1.95
CA GLU A 54 -3.11 16.88 0.74
C GLU A 54 -2.12 16.64 -0.42
N TRP A 55 -0.81 16.57 -0.13
CA TRP A 55 0.19 16.23 -1.13
C TRP A 55 0.02 14.81 -1.67
N ILE A 56 -0.23 13.83 -0.82
CA ILE A 56 -0.55 12.46 -1.24
C ILE A 56 -1.81 12.44 -2.10
N ARG A 57 -2.87 13.18 -1.73
CA ARG A 57 -4.08 13.29 -2.57
C ARG A 57 -3.76 13.88 -3.94
N TYR A 58 -2.93 14.93 -3.99
CA TYR A 58 -2.50 15.52 -5.26
C TYR A 58 -1.70 14.52 -6.12
N LEU A 59 -0.73 13.83 -5.52
CA LEU A 59 0.11 12.85 -6.22
C LEU A 59 -0.71 11.67 -6.74
N ILE A 60 -1.63 11.13 -5.92
CA ILE A 60 -2.54 10.04 -6.31
C ILE A 60 -3.40 10.41 -7.54
N ASN A 61 -3.76 11.69 -7.67
CA ASN A 61 -4.59 12.17 -8.77
C ASN A 61 -3.79 12.56 -10.02
N THR A 62 -2.48 12.84 -9.91
CA THR A 62 -1.71 13.46 -10.99
C THR A 62 -0.46 12.69 -11.41
N LYS A 63 -0.03 11.70 -10.62
CA LYS A 63 1.22 10.96 -10.84
C LYS A 63 1.00 9.44 -10.85
N PRO A 64 1.88 8.68 -11.53
CA PRO A 64 1.93 7.22 -11.42
C PRO A 64 2.18 6.78 -9.97
N TRP A 65 1.73 5.56 -9.62
CA TRP A 65 1.81 5.04 -8.25
C TRP A 65 3.24 4.99 -7.70
N ASP A 66 4.23 4.69 -8.54
CA ASP A 66 5.65 4.65 -8.14
C ASP A 66 6.15 5.99 -7.57
N HIS A 67 5.63 7.12 -8.07
CA HIS A 67 5.96 8.45 -7.54
C HIS A 67 5.28 8.73 -6.19
N VAL A 68 4.11 8.13 -5.94
CA VAL A 68 3.41 8.22 -4.65
C VAL A 68 4.18 7.43 -3.59
N CYS A 69 4.68 6.24 -3.94
CA CYS A 69 5.51 5.42 -3.06
C CYS A 69 6.85 6.10 -2.74
N ALA A 70 7.57 6.60 -3.76
CA ALA A 70 8.84 7.31 -3.55
C ALA A 70 8.68 8.55 -2.64
N TYR A 71 7.58 9.30 -2.81
CA TYR A 71 7.28 10.44 -1.93
C TYR A 71 7.00 10.00 -0.49
N ALA A 72 6.25 8.91 -0.31
CA ALA A 72 5.95 8.37 1.01
C ALA A 72 7.22 7.89 1.73
N ASP A 73 8.14 7.24 1.01
CA ASP A 73 9.42 6.77 1.54
C ASP A 73 10.33 7.94 1.95
N GLU A 74 10.44 8.97 1.10
CA GLU A 74 11.25 10.17 1.37
C GLU A 74 10.76 10.96 2.60
N HIS A 75 9.46 10.91 2.87
CA HIS A 75 8.81 11.67 3.94
C HIS A 75 8.42 10.80 5.14
N CYS A 76 8.90 9.54 5.21
CA CYS A 76 8.63 8.58 6.28
C CYS A 76 7.12 8.41 6.58
N ILE A 77 6.28 8.48 5.55
CA ILE A 77 4.83 8.37 5.72
C ILE A 77 4.46 6.89 5.90
N PRO A 78 3.73 6.52 6.96
CA PRO A 78 3.37 5.12 7.20
C PRO A 78 2.64 4.51 6.00
N HIS A 79 3.12 3.36 5.54
CA HIS A 79 2.58 2.66 4.38
C HIS A 79 1.09 2.32 4.51
N SER A 80 0.60 2.14 5.75
CA SER A 80 -0.83 1.96 6.08
C SER A 80 -1.70 3.17 5.75
N LEU A 81 -1.18 4.39 5.89
CA LEU A 81 -1.89 5.62 5.55
C LEU A 81 -1.98 5.81 4.03
N VAL A 82 -0.91 5.47 3.30
CA VAL A 82 -0.88 5.46 1.83
C VAL A 82 -1.91 4.46 1.28
N GLN A 83 -2.00 3.28 1.90
CA GLN A 83 -2.97 2.25 1.55
C GLN A 83 -4.43 2.68 1.81
N LEU A 84 -4.71 3.28 2.96
CA LEU A 84 -6.05 3.80 3.30
C LEU A 84 -6.53 4.89 2.31
N ILE A 85 -5.62 5.75 1.84
CA ILE A 85 -5.95 6.79 0.84
C ILE A 85 -6.09 6.16 -0.56
N GLY A 86 -5.30 5.13 -0.87
CA GLY A 86 -5.41 4.34 -2.10
C GLY A 86 -6.74 3.57 -2.22
N GLU A 87 -7.26 3.01 -1.14
CA GLU A 87 -8.55 2.30 -1.11
C GLU A 87 -9.73 3.20 -1.49
N LYS A 88 -9.69 4.49 -1.15
CA LYS A 88 -10.72 5.45 -1.61
C LYS A 88 -10.69 5.69 -3.12
N ARG A 89 -9.51 5.61 -3.76
CA ARG A 89 -9.39 5.63 -5.22
C ARG A 89 -9.97 4.36 -5.84
N PHE A 90 -9.79 3.22 -5.17
CA PHE A 90 -10.33 1.93 -5.61
C PHE A 90 -11.86 1.97 -5.72
N ILE A 91 -12.55 2.51 -4.71
CA ILE A 91 -14.02 2.70 -4.74
C ILE A 91 -14.46 3.59 -5.92
N LYS A 92 -13.71 4.67 -6.20
CA LYS A 92 -13.99 5.56 -7.34
C LYS A 92 -13.83 4.83 -8.68
N ILE A 93 -12.75 4.05 -8.85
CA ILE A 93 -12.48 3.28 -10.07
C ILE A 93 -13.55 2.19 -10.28
N THR A 94 -13.98 1.49 -9.22
CA THR A 94 -15.05 0.49 -9.31
C THR A 94 -16.38 1.12 -9.71
N LEU A 95 -16.70 2.30 -9.18
CA LEU A 95 -17.90 3.06 -9.57
C LEU A 95 -17.83 3.56 -11.02
N GLU A 96 -16.67 4.02 -11.48
CA GLU A 96 -16.45 4.41 -12.88
C GLU A 96 -16.60 3.21 -13.83
N GLY A 97 -16.10 2.03 -13.44
CA GLY A 97 -16.30 0.78 -14.18
C GLY A 97 -17.78 0.35 -14.25
N TYR A 98 -18.51 0.44 -13.14
CA TYR A 98 -19.96 0.19 -13.11
C TYR A 98 -20.73 1.20 -13.98
N LEU A 99 -20.35 2.47 -13.98
CA LEU A 99 -20.93 3.49 -14.86
C LEU A 99 -20.66 3.19 -16.33
N CYS A 100 -19.47 2.71 -16.69
CA CYS A 100 -19.15 2.29 -18.06
C CYS A 100 -20.05 1.16 -18.55
N MET A 101 -20.21 0.08 -17.77
CA MET A 101 -21.10 -1.03 -18.13
C MET A 101 -22.56 -0.57 -18.25
N TYR A 102 -22.99 0.31 -17.34
CA TYR A 102 -24.33 0.90 -17.39
C TYR A 102 -24.54 1.74 -18.66
N MET A 103 -23.57 2.59 -19.03
CA MET A 103 -23.64 3.41 -20.24
C MET A 103 -23.64 2.55 -21.51
N GLU A 104 -22.84 1.48 -21.58
CA GLU A 104 -22.82 0.55 -22.73
C GLU A 104 -24.18 -0.14 -22.95
N SER A 105 -24.88 -0.47 -21.86
CA SER A 105 -26.26 -1.00 -21.91
C SER A 105 -27.26 0.03 -22.42
N GLN A 106 -27.07 1.33 -22.15
CA GLN A 106 -27.94 2.40 -22.63
C GLN A 106 -27.73 2.68 -24.12
N THR A 107 -26.50 2.61 -24.62
CA THR A 107 -26.19 2.88 -26.04
C THR A 107 -26.84 1.85 -26.97
N LYS A 108 -26.80 0.55 -26.62
CA LYS A 108 -27.44 -0.53 -27.41
C LYS A 108 -28.96 -0.34 -27.51
N THR A 109 -29.58 0.15 -26.44
CA THR A 109 -31.03 0.42 -26.40
C THR A 109 -31.42 1.62 -27.28
N THR A 110 -30.59 2.66 -27.28
CA THR A 110 -30.84 3.90 -28.04
C THR A 110 -30.72 3.68 -29.56
N VAL A 111 -29.73 2.88 -29.99
CA VAL A 111 -29.54 2.52 -31.42
C VAL A 111 -30.73 1.72 -31.93
N PHE A 112 -31.17 0.70 -31.18
CA PHE A 112 -32.35 -0.09 -31.54
C PHE A 112 -33.64 0.75 -31.62
N GLN A 113 -33.80 1.74 -30.74
CA GLN A 113 -34.94 2.67 -30.79
C GLN A 113 -34.88 3.63 -31.99
N GLN A 114 -33.69 4.06 -32.41
CA GLN A 114 -33.55 4.94 -33.58
C GLN A 114 -33.79 4.19 -34.90
N GLU A 115 -33.31 2.95 -35.04
CA GLU A 115 -33.58 2.09 -36.20
C GLU A 115 -35.09 1.87 -36.38
N ASN A 116 -35.79 1.50 -35.30
CA ASN A 116 -37.23 1.29 -35.33
C ASN A 116 -37.99 2.57 -35.74
N LYS A 117 -37.58 3.76 -35.24
CA LYS A 117 -38.19 5.04 -35.66
C LYS A 117 -37.96 5.36 -37.14
N LEU A 118 -36.83 4.96 -37.70
CA LEU A 118 -36.49 5.18 -39.10
C LEU A 118 -37.34 4.29 -40.00
N VAL A 119 -37.42 3.00 -39.69
CA VAL A 119 -38.26 2.01 -40.39
C VAL A 119 -39.72 2.45 -40.41
N ASP A 120 -40.25 2.90 -39.28
CA ASP A 120 -41.62 3.41 -39.14
C ASP A 120 -41.91 4.64 -40.00
N ARG A 121 -40.93 5.54 -40.13
CA ARG A 121 -41.07 6.76 -40.96
C ARG A 121 -41.01 6.43 -42.45
N VAL A 122 -40.12 5.52 -42.84
CA VAL A 122 -40.01 5.04 -44.22
C VAL A 122 -41.30 4.33 -44.63
N ALA A 123 -41.88 3.49 -43.76
CA ALA A 123 -43.18 2.86 -44.00
C ALA A 123 -44.31 3.89 -44.20
N ARG A 124 -44.39 4.93 -43.35
CA ARG A 124 -45.37 6.03 -43.50
C ARG A 124 -45.17 6.87 -44.76
N LEU A 125 -43.94 7.03 -45.22
CA LEU A 125 -43.66 7.72 -46.49
C LEU A 125 -44.08 6.88 -47.69
N MET A 126 -43.81 5.57 -47.67
CA MET A 126 -44.28 4.66 -48.70
C MET A 126 -45.82 4.61 -48.75
N ASP A 127 -46.50 4.57 -47.62
CA ASP A 127 -47.97 4.60 -47.54
C ASP A 127 -48.58 5.91 -48.09
N ARG A 128 -47.89 7.05 -47.92
CA ARG A 128 -48.30 8.34 -48.52
C ARG A 128 -47.96 8.44 -50.01
N LEU A 129 -47.00 7.65 -50.49
CA LEU A 129 -46.63 7.53 -51.90
C LEU A 129 -47.45 6.46 -52.62
N ASP A 130 -48.20 5.64 -51.90
CA ASP A 130 -49.17 4.72 -52.50
C ASP A 130 -50.38 5.54 -53.01
N VAL A 131 -50.18 6.11 -54.20
CA VAL A 131 -51.17 6.85 -54.97
C VAL A 131 -52.19 5.86 -55.56
N ASN A 132 -52.85 5.06 -54.73
CA ASN A 132 -53.94 4.16 -55.14
C ASN A 132 -55.24 4.90 -55.51
N GLY A 133 -55.16 6.21 -55.79
CA GLY A 133 -56.27 7.04 -56.25
C GLY A 133 -56.06 7.76 -57.58
N ALA A 134 -54.94 7.58 -58.29
CA ALA A 134 -54.67 8.30 -59.54
C ALA A 134 -55.05 7.51 -60.80
N SER A 135 -56.29 7.05 -60.92
CA SER A 135 -56.83 6.52 -62.17
C SER A 135 -57.25 7.61 -63.17
N GLY A 136 -56.65 8.81 -63.14
CA GLY A 136 -57.13 9.94 -63.95
C GLY A 136 -56.22 11.15 -64.17
N ILE A 137 -54.90 11.05 -64.01
CA ILE A 137 -53.99 12.17 -64.28
C ILE A 137 -53.25 11.90 -65.60
N GLY A 138 -53.74 12.52 -66.68
CA GLY A 138 -53.06 12.50 -67.99
C GLY A 138 -51.75 13.26 -67.94
N SER A 139 -50.68 12.62 -68.42
CA SER A 139 -49.34 13.09 -68.87
C SER A 139 -48.72 14.41 -68.35
N ALA A 140 -49.17 14.96 -67.24
CA ALA A 140 -48.72 16.24 -66.71
C ALA A 140 -47.55 16.03 -65.73
N ASP A 141 -46.36 16.41 -66.23
CA ASP A 141 -45.18 16.85 -65.50
C ASP A 141 -44.60 15.89 -64.42
N THR A 142 -44.07 14.76 -64.88
CA THR A 142 -43.26 13.84 -64.06
C THR A 142 -41.92 14.45 -63.63
N THR A 143 -41.43 15.45 -64.35
CA THR A 143 -40.15 16.16 -64.10
C THR A 143 -40.11 16.78 -62.70
N GLY A 144 -41.23 17.39 -62.27
CA GLY A 144 -41.33 17.98 -60.93
C GLY A 144 -41.32 16.94 -59.80
N LEU A 145 -41.82 15.73 -60.06
CA LEU A 145 -41.83 14.64 -59.09
C LEU A 145 -40.45 14.00 -58.97
N GLU A 146 -39.78 13.74 -60.09
CA GLU A 146 -38.41 13.22 -60.13
C GLU A 146 -37.43 14.14 -59.41
N ALA A 147 -37.54 15.47 -59.61
CA ALA A 147 -36.71 16.43 -58.89
C ALA A 147 -36.94 16.41 -57.37
N ARG A 148 -38.17 16.21 -56.92
CA ARG A 148 -38.51 16.12 -55.49
C ARG A 148 -38.03 14.81 -54.86
N VAL A 149 -38.11 13.70 -55.60
CA VAL A 149 -37.57 12.40 -55.18
C VAL A 149 -36.05 12.49 -55.06
N ALA A 150 -35.36 13.06 -56.04
CA ALA A 150 -33.89 13.23 -56.00
C ALA A 150 -33.41 14.11 -54.83
N VAL A 151 -34.18 15.16 -54.48
CA VAL A 151 -33.89 15.98 -53.27
C VAL A 151 -34.08 15.17 -51.99
N LEU A 152 -35.14 14.36 -51.92
CA LEU A 152 -35.41 13.50 -50.77
C LEU A 152 -34.34 12.42 -50.60
N GLU A 153 -33.91 11.78 -51.70
CA GLU A 153 -32.83 10.78 -51.70
C GLU A 153 -31.51 11.37 -51.20
N ARG A 154 -31.19 12.61 -51.59
CA ARG A 154 -29.99 13.31 -51.13
C ARG A 154 -30.06 13.64 -49.64
N ASP A 155 -31.20 14.13 -49.13
CA ASP A 155 -31.38 14.42 -47.70
C ASP A 155 -31.31 13.15 -46.85
N ILE A 156 -31.96 12.07 -47.30
CA ILE A 156 -31.91 10.76 -46.63
C ILE A 156 -30.46 10.24 -46.60
N SER A 157 -29.76 10.27 -47.73
CA SER A 157 -28.37 9.80 -47.81
C SER A 157 -27.42 10.61 -46.93
N SER A 158 -27.59 11.95 -46.89
CA SER A 158 -26.81 12.82 -46.02
C SER A 158 -27.01 12.50 -44.53
N ARG A 159 -28.27 12.29 -44.11
CA ARG A 159 -28.61 11.98 -42.72
C ARG A 159 -28.15 10.58 -42.30
N ILE A 160 -28.18 9.60 -43.22
CA ILE A 160 -27.62 8.26 -42.98
C ILE A 160 -26.11 8.36 -42.75
N ASN A 161 -25.39 9.08 -43.61
CA ASN A 161 -23.95 9.24 -43.46
C ASN A 161 -23.56 9.95 -42.17
N GLU A 162 -24.32 10.97 -41.76
CA GLU A 162 -24.10 11.64 -40.47
C GLU A 162 -24.34 10.69 -39.28
N ALA A 163 -25.38 9.87 -39.32
CA ALA A 163 -25.64 8.86 -38.29
C ALA A 163 -24.55 7.77 -38.23
N VAL A 164 -24.09 7.29 -39.39
CA VAL A 164 -22.98 6.33 -39.49
C VAL A 164 -21.69 6.92 -38.90
N ASN A 165 -21.36 8.17 -39.25
CA ASN A 165 -20.18 8.85 -38.71
C ASN A 165 -20.26 9.01 -37.19
N GLN A 166 -21.44 9.34 -36.63
CA GLN A 166 -21.62 9.41 -35.17
C GLN A 166 -21.44 8.05 -34.49
N LEU A 167 -21.85 6.95 -35.13
CA LEU A 167 -21.65 5.59 -34.60
C LEU A 167 -20.16 5.18 -34.63
N GLU A 168 -19.40 5.55 -35.67
CA GLU A 168 -17.96 5.28 -35.75
C GLU A 168 -17.15 6.04 -34.69
N VAL A 169 -17.51 7.30 -34.40
CA VAL A 169 -16.92 8.07 -33.30
C VAL A 169 -17.13 7.35 -31.97
N ASN A 170 -18.36 6.91 -31.69
CA ASN A 170 -18.68 6.16 -30.47
C ASN A 170 -17.93 4.81 -30.38
N ARG A 171 -17.71 4.12 -31.51
CA ARG A 171 -16.93 2.87 -31.53
C ARG A 171 -15.48 3.11 -31.14
N THR A 172 -14.88 4.19 -31.64
CA THR A 172 -13.49 4.57 -31.32
C THR A 172 -13.35 4.89 -29.82
N ASP A 173 -14.32 5.58 -29.25
CA ASP A 173 -14.36 5.85 -27.81
C ASP A 173 -14.52 4.55 -26.98
N GLN A 174 -15.31 3.58 -27.47
CA GLN A 174 -15.46 2.27 -26.84
C GLN A 174 -14.17 1.45 -26.87
N GLU A 175 -13.44 1.43 -27.98
CA GLU A 175 -12.14 0.75 -28.09
C GLU A 175 -11.09 1.38 -27.16
N SER A 176 -11.06 2.72 -27.08
CA SER A 176 -10.21 3.44 -26.13
C SER A 176 -10.55 3.10 -24.68
N LEU A 177 -11.84 3.04 -24.36
CA LEU A 177 -12.34 2.68 -23.03
C LEU A 177 -12.00 1.23 -22.66
N ALA A 178 -12.16 0.29 -23.59
CA ALA A 178 -11.80 -1.11 -23.39
C ALA A 178 -10.31 -1.28 -23.09
N GLY A 179 -9.44 -0.56 -23.80
CA GLY A 179 -8.00 -0.53 -23.51
C GLY A 179 -7.69 0.01 -22.11
N ARG A 180 -8.42 1.04 -21.65
CA ARG A 180 -8.28 1.58 -20.30
C ARG A 180 -8.76 0.61 -19.21
N VAL A 181 -9.84 -0.13 -19.47
CA VAL A 181 -10.34 -1.17 -18.55
C VAL A 181 -9.35 -2.33 -18.44
N GLN A 182 -8.77 -2.77 -19.56
CA GLN A 182 -7.73 -3.81 -19.54
C GLN A 182 -6.50 -3.35 -18.75
N GLY A 183 -6.02 -2.12 -18.98
CA GLY A 183 -4.88 -1.57 -18.23
C GLY A 183 -5.16 -1.45 -16.71
N LEU A 184 -6.42 -1.21 -16.32
CA LEU A 184 -6.82 -1.22 -14.90
C LEU A 184 -6.86 -2.64 -14.31
N ALA A 185 -7.30 -3.64 -15.08
CA ALA A 185 -7.29 -5.03 -14.67
C ALA A 185 -5.85 -5.54 -14.46
N ASP A 186 -4.94 -5.25 -15.40
CA ASP A 186 -3.52 -5.61 -15.29
C ASP A 186 -2.87 -4.93 -14.07
N ALA A 187 -3.20 -3.66 -13.82
CA ALA A 187 -2.75 -2.94 -12.63
C ALA A 187 -3.30 -3.54 -11.33
N GLN A 188 -4.55 -4.03 -11.34
CA GLN A 188 -5.17 -4.71 -10.19
C GLN A 188 -4.48 -6.05 -9.88
N GLU A 189 -4.10 -6.82 -10.91
CA GLU A 189 -3.33 -8.05 -10.74
C GLU A 189 -1.95 -7.76 -10.16
N GLY A 190 -1.26 -6.73 -10.67
CA GLY A 190 0.02 -6.27 -10.14
C GLY A 190 -0.07 -5.86 -8.66
N LEU A 191 -1.12 -5.12 -8.28
CA LEU A 191 -1.34 -4.73 -6.88
C LEU A 191 -1.64 -5.94 -5.98
N THR A 192 -2.41 -6.91 -6.48
CA THR A 192 -2.75 -8.13 -5.74
C THR A 192 -1.48 -8.96 -5.48
N SER A 193 -0.59 -9.03 -6.46
CA SER A 193 0.73 -9.65 -6.32
C SER A 193 1.61 -8.90 -5.31
N LEU A 194 1.64 -7.57 -5.36
CA LEU A 194 2.43 -6.75 -4.43
C LEU A 194 1.92 -6.87 -2.99
N VAL A 195 0.60 -6.86 -2.80
CA VAL A 195 -0.04 -7.06 -1.48
C VAL A 195 0.19 -8.49 -0.98
N ALA A 196 0.26 -9.49 -1.86
CA ALA A 196 0.64 -10.85 -1.48
C ALA A 196 2.11 -10.96 -1.03
N HIS A 197 3.02 -10.15 -1.60
CA HIS A 197 4.42 -10.07 -1.16
C HIS A 197 4.59 -9.28 0.15
N CYS A 198 3.91 -8.14 0.31
CA CYS A 198 3.92 -7.39 1.57
C CYS A 198 3.27 -8.14 2.75
N ARG A 199 2.51 -9.20 2.49
CA ARG A 199 1.86 -10.04 3.52
C ARG A 199 2.78 -11.03 4.22
N GLN A 200 4.06 -11.09 3.87
CA GLN A 200 4.95 -12.11 4.42
C GLN A 200 5.87 -11.57 5.52
N LEU A 201 5.67 -10.35 6.01
CA LEU A 201 6.38 -9.83 7.18
C LEU A 201 5.62 -10.18 8.46
N PHE A 202 6.25 -10.96 9.33
CA PHE A 202 5.71 -11.33 10.65
C PHE A 202 6.69 -10.93 11.75
N THR A 203 6.15 -10.67 12.93
CA THR A 203 6.96 -10.36 14.11
C THR A 203 6.42 -11.12 15.31
N GLY A 204 7.28 -11.37 16.30
CA GLY A 204 6.85 -11.96 17.54
C GLY A 204 7.86 -11.81 18.66
N ILE A 205 7.43 -12.22 19.85
CA ILE A 205 8.20 -12.13 21.09
C ILE A 205 7.91 -13.40 21.88
N THR A 206 8.96 -14.05 22.41
CA THR A 206 8.79 -15.20 23.30
C THR A 206 8.45 -14.77 24.72
N ASP A 207 7.88 -15.67 25.51
CA ASP A 207 7.78 -15.51 26.95
C ASP A 207 9.11 -15.89 27.64
N PRO A 208 9.52 -15.24 28.74
CA PRO A 208 10.70 -15.65 29.49
C PRO A 208 10.64 -17.09 30.03
N SER A 209 9.45 -17.66 30.18
CA SER A 209 9.29 -19.07 30.56
C SER A 209 9.47 -20.07 29.41
N ASP A 210 9.58 -19.61 28.16
CA ASP A 210 9.78 -20.47 26.99
C ASP A 210 11.21 -21.03 26.88
N TRP A 211 12.16 -20.45 27.63
CA TRP A 211 13.55 -20.90 27.61
C TRP A 211 13.70 -22.30 28.20
N MET A 212 14.40 -23.16 27.49
CA MET A 212 14.76 -24.51 27.91
C MET A 212 16.27 -24.63 28.18
N PRO A 213 16.70 -25.46 29.13
CA PRO A 213 18.12 -25.62 29.42
C PRO A 213 18.86 -26.25 28.23
N PHE A 214 20.06 -25.76 27.95
CA PHE A 214 20.95 -26.30 26.92
C PHE A 214 22.40 -26.28 27.42
N MET A 215 22.95 -27.46 27.72
CA MET A 215 24.27 -27.59 28.36
C MET A 215 24.33 -26.86 29.72
N GLU A 216 25.52 -26.77 30.33
CA GLU A 216 25.69 -26.23 31.68
C GLU A 216 25.52 -24.70 31.75
N ASN A 217 25.83 -23.98 30.67
CA ASN A 217 25.81 -22.52 30.63
C ASN A 217 25.04 -21.98 29.41
N GLY A 218 24.02 -22.70 28.97
CA GLY A 218 23.23 -22.28 27.83
C GLY A 218 21.75 -22.54 28.04
N ILE A 219 20.98 -21.80 27.26
CA ILE A 219 19.54 -21.98 27.11
C ILE A 219 19.19 -21.95 25.64
N MET A 220 18.04 -22.50 25.30
CA MET A 220 17.53 -22.46 23.94
C MET A 220 16.04 -22.17 23.94
N VAL A 221 15.53 -21.63 22.84
CA VAL A 221 14.10 -21.48 22.59
C VAL A 221 13.80 -21.92 21.17
N THR A 222 12.72 -22.71 21.00
CA THR A 222 12.18 -23.04 19.69
C THR A 222 10.94 -22.16 19.49
N VAL A 223 10.96 -21.31 18.47
CA VAL A 223 9.86 -20.41 18.13
C VAL A 223 8.97 -21.09 17.10
N ASP A 224 7.67 -21.17 17.40
CA ASP A 224 6.64 -21.64 16.47
C ASP A 224 6.14 -20.47 15.61
N THR A 225 6.35 -20.58 14.30
CA THR A 225 5.93 -19.61 13.28
C THR A 225 4.83 -20.19 12.37
N SER A 226 4.15 -21.27 12.77
CA SER A 226 3.05 -21.87 12.02
C SER A 226 1.93 -20.87 11.70
N HIS A 227 1.65 -19.93 12.60
CA HIS A 227 0.66 -18.86 12.39
C HIS A 227 1.02 -17.90 11.24
N CYS A 228 2.29 -17.86 10.82
CA CYS A 228 2.75 -17.08 9.66
C CYS A 228 2.32 -17.69 8.32
N ASN A 229 1.89 -18.97 8.30
CA ASN A 229 1.44 -19.68 7.11
C ASN A 229 2.42 -19.58 5.92
N PHE A 230 3.73 -19.65 6.18
CA PHE A 230 4.72 -19.69 5.10
C PHE A 230 4.53 -20.97 4.25
N PRO A 231 4.69 -20.90 2.92
CA PRO A 231 4.46 -22.06 2.05
C PRO A 231 5.34 -23.26 2.45
N PRO A 232 4.82 -24.50 2.42
CA PRO A 232 5.62 -25.69 2.70
C PRO A 232 6.85 -25.76 1.79
N GLY A 233 8.02 -26.00 2.39
CA GLY A 233 9.30 -26.05 1.66
C GLY A 233 9.95 -24.68 1.44
N SER A 234 9.29 -23.58 1.82
CA SER A 234 9.95 -22.28 1.86
C SER A 234 10.94 -22.20 3.03
N GLN A 235 11.90 -21.29 2.93
CA GLN A 235 12.88 -21.02 3.98
C GLN A 235 12.81 -19.54 4.35
N PRO A 236 11.95 -19.15 5.31
CA PRO A 236 11.84 -17.76 5.73
C PRO A 236 13.17 -17.25 6.29
N HIS A 237 13.47 -15.99 6.02
CA HIS A 237 14.52 -15.22 6.64
C HIS A 237 14.08 -14.75 8.02
N TYR A 238 14.85 -15.10 9.04
CA TYR A 238 14.59 -14.72 10.43
C TYR A 238 15.66 -13.75 10.94
N PHE A 239 15.22 -12.69 11.59
CA PHE A 239 16.07 -11.75 12.31
C PHE A 239 15.64 -11.73 13.77
N THR A 240 16.60 -11.86 14.67
CA THR A 240 16.33 -11.98 16.11
C THR A 240 17.13 -10.98 16.91
N ALA A 241 16.57 -10.56 18.04
CA ALA A 241 17.22 -9.74 19.05
C ALA A 241 16.83 -10.26 20.45
N LEU A 242 17.79 -10.24 21.38
CA LEU A 242 17.53 -10.56 22.78
C LEU A 242 17.19 -9.27 23.52
N ASP A 243 16.08 -9.28 24.25
CA ASP A 243 15.62 -8.20 25.11
C ASP A 243 15.55 -8.68 26.56
N GLY A 244 15.71 -7.79 27.53
CA GLY A 244 15.66 -8.11 28.96
C GLY A 244 16.12 -6.96 29.84
N SER A 245 15.87 -7.05 31.16
CA SER A 245 16.18 -5.95 32.09
C SER A 245 17.62 -5.93 32.59
N TRP A 246 18.38 -7.02 32.42
CA TRP A 246 19.72 -7.17 32.99
C TRP A 246 20.58 -8.18 32.20
N GLU A 247 21.88 -7.92 32.08
CA GLU A 247 22.97 -8.79 31.59
C GLU A 247 22.81 -9.52 30.25
N HIS A 248 21.71 -9.35 29.52
CA HIS A 248 21.46 -9.98 28.22
C HIS A 248 22.53 -9.62 27.17
N TRP A 249 23.08 -8.40 27.24
CA TRP A 249 24.17 -7.92 26.36
C TRP A 249 25.48 -8.69 26.50
N THR A 250 25.65 -9.44 27.60
CA THR A 250 26.88 -10.23 27.82
C THR A 250 26.85 -11.56 27.06
N THR A 251 25.68 -12.01 26.62
CA THR A 251 25.50 -13.32 26.02
C THR A 251 25.92 -13.36 24.55
N THR A 252 26.01 -14.58 24.01
CA THR A 252 26.22 -14.82 22.57
C THR A 252 25.15 -15.76 22.02
N GLY A 253 25.00 -15.79 20.69
CA GLY A 253 24.11 -16.72 20.00
C GLY A 253 22.70 -16.19 19.71
N ALA A 254 22.31 -15.01 20.21
CA ALA A 254 20.97 -14.44 20.01
C ALA A 254 20.57 -14.26 18.53
N THR A 255 21.55 -14.11 17.63
CA THR A 255 21.38 -13.97 16.17
C THR A 255 21.72 -15.25 15.40
N SER A 256 22.03 -16.34 16.09
CA SER A 256 22.36 -17.63 15.48
C SER A 256 21.10 -18.47 15.35
N ILE A 257 20.50 -18.46 14.16
CA ILE A 257 19.29 -19.22 13.82
C ILE A 257 19.66 -20.65 13.43
N TYR A 258 19.00 -21.63 14.05
CA TYR A 258 19.19 -23.06 13.80
C TYR A 258 17.88 -23.73 13.39
N ASN A 259 17.98 -24.78 12.59
CA ASN A 259 16.87 -25.64 12.18
C ASN A 259 15.64 -24.84 11.69
N ALA A 260 15.89 -23.76 10.94
CA ALA A 260 14.83 -22.94 10.37
C ALA A 260 14.03 -23.75 9.35
N THR A 261 12.72 -23.71 9.51
CA THR A 261 11.72 -24.29 8.61
C THR A 261 10.63 -23.25 8.34
N HIS A 262 9.69 -23.57 7.45
CA HIS A 262 8.52 -22.74 7.17
C HIS A 262 7.60 -22.51 8.38
N ASN A 263 7.75 -23.25 9.48
CA ASN A 263 6.86 -23.13 10.65
C ASN A 263 7.58 -23.04 11.99
N SER A 264 8.91 -23.03 12.01
CA SER A 264 9.67 -22.88 13.24
C SER A 264 11.13 -22.52 13.00
N PHE A 265 11.78 -22.00 14.02
CA PHE A 265 13.23 -21.90 14.11
C PHE A 265 13.68 -22.01 15.56
N ARG A 266 14.99 -22.20 15.78
CA ARG A 266 15.58 -22.30 17.11
C ARG A 266 16.73 -21.33 17.30
N VAL A 267 16.84 -20.78 18.50
CA VAL A 267 17.98 -19.96 18.93
C VAL A 267 18.57 -20.57 20.20
N TYR A 268 19.90 -20.54 20.27
CA TYR A 268 20.68 -20.94 21.44
C TYR A 268 21.38 -19.71 21.99
N ILE A 269 21.31 -19.52 23.31
CA ILE A 269 22.04 -18.48 24.02
C ILE A 269 23.07 -19.14 24.91
N GLN A 270 24.30 -18.66 24.81
CA GLN A 270 25.41 -19.08 25.65
C GLN A 270 25.79 -17.91 26.57
N GLY A 271 25.80 -18.18 27.87
CA GLY A 271 26.28 -17.24 28.89
C GLY A 271 27.81 -17.13 28.88
N THR A 272 28.33 -16.21 29.68
CA THR A 272 29.77 -16.02 29.89
C THR A 272 30.23 -16.75 31.15
N ASP A 273 31.52 -16.63 31.51
CA ASP A 273 32.02 -17.13 32.79
C ASP A 273 31.42 -16.34 33.98
N SER A 274 31.16 -15.06 33.79
CA SER A 274 30.59 -14.16 34.81
C SER A 274 29.07 -14.25 34.92
N VAL A 275 28.38 -14.61 33.83
CA VAL A 275 26.91 -14.66 33.77
C VAL A 275 26.46 -16.01 33.24
N LYS A 276 25.84 -16.81 34.11
CA LYS A 276 25.30 -18.11 33.71
C LYS A 276 23.94 -17.96 33.04
N ALA A 277 23.86 -18.30 31.76
CA ALA A 277 22.59 -18.33 31.03
C ALA A 277 21.79 -19.57 31.47
N THR A 278 20.90 -19.40 32.44
CA THR A 278 19.97 -20.43 32.92
C THR A 278 18.53 -20.00 32.70
N CYS A 279 17.59 -20.93 32.63
CA CYS A 279 16.16 -20.60 32.47
C CYS A 279 15.65 -19.72 33.62
N GLN A 280 16.08 -20.01 34.85
CA GLN A 280 15.70 -19.22 36.02
C GLN A 280 16.21 -17.78 35.91
N PHE A 281 17.46 -17.60 35.47
CA PHE A 281 18.03 -16.26 35.26
C PHE A 281 17.27 -15.51 34.16
N ALA A 282 16.96 -16.18 33.05
CA ALA A 282 16.18 -15.62 31.96
C ALA A 282 14.78 -15.17 32.43
N VAL A 283 14.08 -15.97 33.24
CA VAL A 283 12.79 -15.60 33.83
C VAL A 283 12.92 -14.40 34.77
N GLN A 284 13.89 -14.42 35.69
CA GLN A 284 14.09 -13.35 36.67
C GLN A 284 14.40 -11.99 36.03
N HIS A 285 15.12 -11.99 34.92
CA HIS A 285 15.52 -10.78 34.19
C HIS A 285 14.70 -10.52 32.94
N GLY A 286 13.60 -11.25 32.76
CA GLY A 286 12.65 -11.05 31.67
C GLY A 286 13.29 -11.17 30.28
N TRP A 287 14.23 -12.10 30.11
CA TRP A 287 14.87 -12.34 28.83
C TRP A 287 13.85 -12.88 27.82
N LYS A 288 13.69 -12.17 26.70
CA LYS A 288 12.76 -12.53 25.61
C LYS A 288 13.48 -12.44 24.28
N LEU A 289 13.17 -13.36 23.39
CA LEU A 289 13.62 -13.28 22.01
C LEU A 289 12.57 -12.51 21.21
N LYS A 290 12.94 -11.35 20.69
CA LYS A 290 12.17 -10.62 19.68
C LYS A 290 12.60 -11.08 18.30
N TRP A 291 11.66 -11.22 17.38
CA TRP A 291 11.97 -11.69 16.04
C TRP A 291 11.11 -11.05 14.97
N VAL A 292 11.67 -11.02 13.76
CA VAL A 292 11.03 -10.68 12.50
C VAL A 292 11.25 -11.83 11.53
N ALA A 293 10.23 -12.19 10.76
CA ALA A 293 10.29 -13.23 9.74
C ALA A 293 9.74 -12.70 8.41
N PHE A 294 10.39 -13.03 7.31
CA PHE A 294 9.88 -12.77 5.96
C PHE A 294 10.42 -13.75 4.92
N LEU A 295 9.84 -13.75 3.74
CA LEU A 295 10.25 -14.55 2.59
C LEU A 295 10.82 -13.67 1.48
#